data_AF-A0A228HT85-F1
#
_entry.id   AF-A0A228HT85-F1
#
_cell.length_a   1.000
_cell.length_b   1.000
_cell.length_c   1.000
_cell.angle_alpha   90.00
_cell.angle_beta   90.00
_cell.angle_gamma   90.00
#
_symmetry.space_group_name_H-M   'P 1'
#
loop_
_entity.id
_entity.type
_entity.pdbx_description
1 polymer ?
#
loop_
_entity_poly.entity_id
_entity_poly.type
_entity_poly.pdbx_seq_one_letter_code
_entity_poly.pdbx_strand_id
1 'polypeptide(L)'
;MKSVPREFHSDTNIFIGGCFICLAWPRIEISDGRTKVVLDCPTNQGMFSRDDTALIPFLRRFPELCARLVDAHPLLRARFRAFDAGSPA
;
A
#
# COMPACT_ATOMS: atom_id res chain seq x y z
N MET A 1 -23.50 -5.74 -19.17
CA MET A 1 -22.53 -5.46 -18.09
C MET A 1 -22.53 -3.97 -17.83
N LYS A 2 -22.87 -3.52 -16.61
CA LYS A 2 -22.79 -2.09 -16.24
C LYS A 2 -21.32 -1.78 -15.96
N SER A 3 -20.76 -0.75 -16.60
CA SER A 3 -19.40 -0.31 -16.32
C SER A 3 -19.29 0.17 -14.88
N VAL A 4 -18.21 -0.23 -14.21
CA VAL A 4 -17.87 0.23 -12.87
C VAL A 4 -17.71 1.77 -12.92
N PRO A 5 -18.37 2.56 -12.04
CA PRO A 5 -18.26 4.02 -12.07
C PRO A 5 -16.82 4.48 -11.83
N ARG A 6 -16.39 5.57 -12.49
CA ARG A 6 -14.98 6.05 -12.53
C ARG A 6 -14.36 6.27 -11.14
N GLU A 7 -15.16 6.59 -10.15
CA GLU A 7 -14.77 6.76 -8.73
C GLU A 7 -14.26 5.46 -8.08
N PHE A 8 -14.63 4.30 -8.64
CA PHE A 8 -14.16 2.98 -8.22
C PHE A 8 -13.00 2.46 -9.10
N HIS A 9 -12.44 3.29 -10.01
CA HIS A 9 -11.24 2.96 -10.79
C HIS A 9 -9.95 3.45 -10.13
N SER A 10 -10.04 4.11 -8.97
CA SER A 10 -8.84 4.50 -8.26
C SER A 10 -8.28 3.25 -7.56
N ASP A 11 -7.11 2.78 -8.03
CA ASP A 11 -6.29 1.76 -7.36
C ASP A 11 -5.73 2.31 -6.03
N THR A 12 -6.59 2.88 -5.18
CA THR A 12 -6.26 3.40 -3.85
C THR A 12 -5.93 2.27 -2.88
N ASN A 13 -6.28 1.04 -3.24
CA ASN A 13 -6.01 -0.15 -2.46
C ASN A 13 -5.45 -1.29 -3.31
N ILE A 14 -4.65 -2.14 -2.68
CA ILE A 14 -4.09 -3.35 -3.28
C ILE A 14 -4.20 -4.51 -2.29
N PHE A 15 -4.24 -5.73 -2.82
CA PHE A 15 -4.18 -6.94 -2.02
C PHE A 15 -2.89 -7.69 -2.34
N ILE A 16 -1.98 -7.76 -1.38
CA ILE A 16 -0.67 -8.42 -1.54
C ILE A 16 -0.50 -9.43 -0.43
N GLY A 17 -0.32 -10.69 -0.80
CA GLY A 17 0.01 -11.74 0.16
C GLY A 17 -0.97 -11.78 1.35
N GLY A 18 -2.27 -11.79 1.11
CA GLY A 18 -3.24 -11.85 2.22
C GLY A 18 -3.39 -10.54 3.00
N CYS A 19 -2.62 -9.49 2.70
CA CYS A 19 -2.79 -8.17 3.28
C CYS A 19 -3.53 -7.25 2.32
N PHE A 20 -4.59 -6.64 2.82
CA PHE A 20 -5.21 -5.46 2.23
C PHE A 20 -4.40 -4.22 2.62
N ILE A 21 -3.99 -3.44 1.63
CA ILE A 21 -3.23 -2.19 1.81
C ILE A 21 -4.03 -1.08 1.16
N CYS A 22 -4.32 0.00 1.87
CA CYS A 22 -5.13 1.11 1.38
C CYS A 22 -4.51 2.46 1.72
N LEU A 23 -4.46 3.35 0.74
CA LEU A 23 -4.13 4.76 0.92
C LEU A 23 -5.35 5.52 1.45
N ALA A 24 -5.45 5.61 2.77
CA ALA A 24 -6.42 6.44 3.47
C ALA A 24 -5.76 7.78 3.85
N TRP A 25 -5.46 8.62 2.84
CA TRP A 25 -4.68 9.85 3.02
C TRP A 25 -5.10 10.65 4.28
N PRO A 26 -4.16 11.08 5.14
CA PRO A 26 -2.69 11.03 5.00
C PRO A 26 -2.04 9.76 5.56
N ARG A 27 -2.75 8.63 5.58
CA ARG A 27 -2.27 7.37 6.15
C ARG A 27 -2.32 6.24 5.14
N ILE A 28 -1.51 5.23 5.39
CA ILE A 28 -1.67 3.91 4.78
C ILE A 28 -2.13 2.95 5.85
N GLU A 29 -3.20 2.22 5.57
CA GLU A 29 -3.66 1.12 6.40
C GLU A 29 -3.26 -0.21 5.78
N ILE A 30 -2.78 -1.12 6.62
CA ILE A 30 -2.43 -2.49 6.26
C ILE A 30 -3.22 -3.43 7.17
N SER A 31 -3.91 -4.41 6.61
CA SER A 31 -4.65 -5.40 7.40
C SER A 31 -4.62 -6.77 6.76
N ASP A 32 -4.41 -7.83 7.55
CA ASP A 32 -4.63 -9.22 7.13
C ASP A 32 -5.96 -9.80 7.65
N GLY A 33 -6.83 -8.94 8.18
CA GLY A 33 -8.09 -9.30 8.83
C GLY A 33 -7.97 -9.66 10.31
N ARG A 34 -6.76 -9.87 10.84
CA ARG A 34 -6.49 -10.14 12.27
C ARG A 34 -5.66 -9.03 12.90
N THR A 35 -4.64 -8.59 12.18
CA THR A 35 -3.71 -7.52 12.57
C THR A 35 -3.97 -6.33 11.67
N LYS A 36 -4.07 -5.14 12.26
CA LYS A 36 -4.13 -3.88 11.55
C LYS A 36 -2.94 -3.01 11.94
N VAL A 37 -2.24 -2.47 10.95
CA VAL A 37 -1.14 -1.53 11.12
C VAL A 37 -1.44 -0.28 10.32
N VAL A 38 -1.05 0.88 10.85
CA VAL A 38 -1.26 2.18 10.23
C VAL A 38 0.08 2.89 10.15
N LEU A 39 0.39 3.45 8.98
CA LEU A 39 1.57 4.26 8.74
C LEU A 39 1.17 5.66 8.30
N ASP A 40 1.85 6.68 8.84
CA ASP A 40 1.69 8.04 8.33
C ASP A 40 2.49 8.23 7.03
N CYS A 41 1.83 8.85 6.06
CA CYS A 41 2.42 9.27 4.79
C CYS A 41 3.36 10.48 4.98
N PRO A 42 4.36 10.67 4.11
CA PRO A 42 5.13 11.91 4.07
C PRO A 42 4.24 13.10 3.70
N THR A 43 3.98 13.99 4.65
CA THR A 43 3.10 15.16 4.48
C THR A 43 3.82 16.41 3.98
N ASN A 44 5.16 16.39 3.97
CA ASN A 44 6.01 17.52 3.58
C ASN A 44 6.13 17.71 2.05
N GLN A 45 5.56 16.83 1.22
CA GLN A 45 5.69 16.88 -0.24
C GLN A 45 4.41 17.34 -0.99
N GLY A 46 3.50 18.02 -0.30
CA GLY A 46 2.29 18.63 -0.89
C GLY A 46 0.99 17.93 -0.47
N MET A 47 -0.14 18.62 -0.69
CA MET A 47 -1.48 18.05 -0.45
C MET A 47 -1.84 17.06 -1.56
N PHE A 48 -2.20 15.84 -1.18
CA PHE A 48 -2.76 14.83 -2.08
C PHE A 48 -4.28 14.80 -1.92
N SER A 49 -5.02 14.73 -3.03
CA SER A 49 -6.47 14.48 -3.00
C SER A 49 -6.71 13.03 -2.58
N ARG A 50 -7.53 12.83 -1.54
CA ARG A 50 -7.84 11.50 -1.00
C ARG A 50 -8.41 10.56 -2.06
N ASP A 51 -9.27 11.08 -2.92
CA ASP A 51 -10.09 10.26 -3.83
C ASP A 51 -9.42 10.04 -5.20
N ASP A 52 -8.42 10.86 -5.55
CA ASP A 52 -7.74 10.81 -6.85
C ASP A 52 -6.33 10.21 -6.80
N THR A 53 -5.81 9.92 -5.60
CA THR A 53 -4.43 9.42 -5.46
C THR A 53 -4.40 7.90 -5.50
N ALA A 54 -4.02 7.33 -6.64
CA ALA A 54 -3.77 5.90 -6.74
C ALA A 54 -2.55 5.47 -5.90
N LEU A 55 -2.67 4.33 -5.22
CA LEU A 55 -1.67 3.83 -4.26
C LEU A 55 -0.36 3.49 -4.94
N ILE A 56 -0.36 2.76 -6.05
CA ILE A 56 0.90 2.36 -6.71
C ILE A 56 1.71 3.57 -7.23
N PRO A 57 1.11 4.53 -7.96
CA PRO A 57 1.80 5.78 -8.33
C PRO A 57 2.29 6.57 -7.12
N PHE A 58 1.53 6.58 -6.03
CA PHE A 58 1.95 7.22 -4.77
C PHE A 58 3.19 6.54 -4.20
N LEU A 59 3.17 5.22 -4.02
CA LEU A 59 4.29 4.45 -3.48
C LEU A 59 5.57 4.58 -4.32
N ARG A 60 5.44 4.67 -5.65
CA ARG A 60 6.58 4.92 -6.54
C ARG A 60 7.30 6.25 -6.28
N ARG A 61 6.60 7.25 -5.73
CA ARG A 61 7.19 8.55 -5.36
C ARG A 61 7.95 8.52 -4.04
N PHE A 62 7.72 7.49 -3.21
CA PHE A 62 8.27 7.38 -1.86
C PHE A 62 8.87 5.98 -1.62
N PRO A 63 10.05 5.66 -2.18
CA PRO A 63 10.69 4.36 -2.00
C PRO A 63 10.90 3.98 -0.52
N GLU A 64 11.19 4.95 0.33
CA GLU A 64 11.33 4.77 1.77
C GLU A 64 10.01 4.33 2.44
N LEU A 65 8.86 4.74 1.89
CA LEU A 65 7.56 4.32 2.37
C LEU A 65 7.27 2.86 1.96
N CYS A 66 7.74 2.43 0.79
CA CYS A 66 7.65 1.02 0.38
C CYS A 66 8.39 0.10 1.35
N ALA A 67 9.62 0.45 1.76
CA ALA A 67 10.37 -0.31 2.75
C ALA A 67 9.63 -0.37 4.08
N ARG A 68 9.12 0.78 4.56
CA ARG A 68 8.31 0.86 5.79
C ARG A 68 7.06 -0.02 5.71
N LEU A 69 6.39 -0.10 4.57
CA LEU A 69 5.21 -0.97 4.39
C LEU A 69 5.54 -2.45 4.57
N VAL A 70 6.65 -2.90 3.96
CA VAL A 70 7.12 -4.28 4.09
C VAL A 70 7.43 -4.61 5.55
N ASP A 71 8.12 -3.71 6.24
CA ASP A 71 8.50 -3.92 7.64
C ASP A 71 7.33 -3.78 8.62
N ALA A 72 6.32 -2.97 8.29
CA ALA A 72 5.22 -2.66 9.19
C ALA A 72 4.36 -3.87 9.54
N HIS A 73 4.19 -4.83 8.63
CA HIS A 73 3.31 -5.98 8.84
C HIS A 73 4.07 -7.31 8.83
N PRO A 74 3.94 -8.17 9.85
CA PRO A 74 4.68 -9.43 9.94
C PRO A 74 4.51 -10.33 8.71
N LEU A 75 3.29 -10.42 8.17
CA LEU A 75 2.98 -11.22 6.99
C LEU A 75 3.66 -10.68 5.72
N LEU A 76 3.71 -9.34 5.55
CA LEU A 76 4.40 -8.72 4.43
C LEU A 76 5.90 -8.95 4.54
N ARG A 77 6.46 -8.75 5.74
CA ARG A 77 7.88 -8.99 6.03
C ARG A 77 8.30 -10.43 5.74
N ALA A 78 7.52 -11.40 6.19
CA ALA A 78 7.78 -12.82 5.95
C ALA A 78 7.75 -13.16 4.45
N ARG A 79 6.77 -12.62 3.71
CA ARG A 79 6.66 -12.83 2.26
C ARG A 79 7.78 -12.19 1.48
N PHE A 80 8.16 -10.96 1.84
CA PHE A 80 9.26 -10.27 1.18
C PHE A 80 10.56 -11.05 1.35
N ARG A 81 10.86 -11.55 2.55
CA ARG A 81 12.03 -12.42 2.79
C ARG A 81 12.00 -13.71 1.97
N ALA A 82 10.83 -14.31 1.81
CA ALA A 82 10.68 -15.53 0.99
C ALA A 82 10.89 -15.24 -0.51
N PHE A 83 10.45 -14.09 -0.99
CA PHE A 83 10.70 -13.63 -2.37
C PHE A 83 12.20 -13.34 -2.60
N ASP A 84 12.84 -12.64 -1.66
CA ASP A 84 14.25 -12.28 -1.71
C ASP A 84 15.14 -13.53 -1.69
N ALA A 85 14.82 -14.52 -0.83
CA ALA A 85 15.51 -15.80 -0.76
C ALA A 85 15.33 -16.69 -2.00
N GLY A 86 14.34 -16.41 -2.85
CA GLY A 86 14.04 -17.15 -4.08
C GLY A 86 14.44 -16.43 -5.37
N SER A 87 14.96 -15.20 -5.28
CA SER A 87 15.41 -14.44 -6.44
C SER A 87 16.88 -14.78 -6.74
N PRO A 88 17.23 -15.28 -7.94
CA PRO A 88 18.63 -15.37 -8.33
C PRO A 88 19.21 -13.96 -8.39
N ALA A 89 20.38 -13.78 -7.76
CA ALA A 89 21.16 -12.54 -7.77
C ALA A 89 21.52 -12.07 -9.19
#